data_AF-A0A445A1J7-F1
#
_entry.id   AF-A0A445A1J7-F1
#
_cell.length_a   1.000
_cell.length_b   1.000
_cell.length_c   1.000
_cell.angle_alpha   90.00
_cell.angle_beta   90.00
_cell.angle_gamma   90.00
#
_symmetry.space_group_name_H-M   'P 1'
#
loop_
_entity.id
_entity.type
_entity.pdbx_description
1 polymer ?
#
loop_
_entity_poly.entity_id
_entity_poly.type
_entity_poly.pdbx_seq_one_letter_code
_entity_poly.pdbx_strand_id
1 'polypeptide(L)'
;MNYLMDLDLKGERFTWFSYPRNGFITREKIDRALANWEWRALYHHASLIALPAIRITRKIENCKEELKNWSKKTFKRADKEIYTLKDELKKLQDLNLAQEKQEMIQLLKENIAVLWKQEEKYWG
;
A
#
# COMPACT_ATOMS: atom_id res chain seq x y z
N MET A 1 19.63 -23.13 33.38
CA MET A 1 18.67 -23.70 32.42
C MET A 1 17.83 -22.57 31.87
N ASN A 2 17.73 -22.43 30.54
CA ASN A 2 16.85 -21.46 29.90
C ASN A 2 15.42 -22.00 29.86
N TYR A 3 14.74 -21.97 31.00
CA TYR A 3 13.33 -22.33 31.08
C TYR A 3 12.49 -21.26 30.40
N LEU A 4 11.69 -21.67 29.41
CA LEU A 4 10.75 -20.81 28.71
C LEU A 4 9.38 -20.89 29.38
N MET A 5 8.73 -19.74 29.55
CA MET A 5 7.38 -19.59 30.07
C MET A 5 6.48 -18.94 29.02
N ASP A 6 5.20 -19.29 29.01
CA ASP A 6 4.21 -18.59 28.19
C ASP A 6 4.01 -17.16 28.68
N LEU A 7 3.95 -16.24 27.73
CA LEU A 7 3.36 -14.94 27.97
C LEU A 7 1.83 -15.07 27.87
N ASP A 8 1.13 -14.49 28.85
CA ASP A 8 -0.32 -14.49 28.86
C ASP A 8 -0.89 -13.93 27.55
N LEU A 9 -1.73 -14.73 26.87
CA LEU A 9 -2.56 -14.26 25.76
C LEU A 9 -3.82 -13.59 26.31
N LYS A 10 -3.96 -12.30 26.02
CA LYS A 10 -5.15 -11.47 26.28
C LYS A 10 -5.92 -11.23 24.98
N GLY A 11 -7.16 -10.73 25.10
CA GLY A 11 -8.00 -10.41 23.95
C GLY A 11 -8.84 -11.60 23.47
N GLU A 12 -8.88 -11.82 22.16
CA GLU A 12 -9.72 -12.85 21.54
C GLU A 12 -9.41 -14.26 22.06
N ARG A 13 -10.46 -15.08 22.20
CA ARG A 13 -10.35 -16.45 22.72
C ARG A 13 -9.63 -17.40 21.75
N PHE A 14 -9.70 -17.10 20.46
CA PHE A 14 -9.15 -17.92 19.39
C PHE A 14 -8.19 -17.10 18.54
N THR A 15 -7.15 -17.73 18.02
CA THR A 15 -6.13 -17.06 17.19
C THR A 15 -6.12 -17.60 15.76
N TRP A 16 -6.80 -18.73 15.51
CA TRP A 16 -6.92 -19.34 14.20
C TRP A 16 -8.35 -19.84 13.94
N PHE A 17 -8.73 -19.81 12.66
CA PHE A 17 -10.03 -20.21 12.15
C PHE A 17 -9.82 -21.05 10.88
N SER A 18 -10.53 -22.16 10.77
CA SER A 18 -10.53 -22.96 9.55
C SER A 18 -11.35 -22.30 8.45
N TYR A 19 -11.09 -22.66 7.19
CA TYR A 19 -12.09 -22.45 6.15
C TYR A 19 -13.38 -23.22 6.48
N PRO A 20 -14.57 -22.70 6.13
CA PRO A 20 -15.82 -23.41 6.35
C PRO A 20 -15.82 -24.77 5.63
N ARG A 21 -16.14 -25.84 6.35
CA ARG A 21 -16.41 -27.16 5.77
C ARG A 21 -17.81 -27.58 6.16
N ASN A 22 -18.66 -27.86 5.16
CA ASN A 22 -20.08 -28.19 5.36
C ASN A 22 -20.85 -27.16 6.22
N GLY A 23 -20.51 -25.88 6.10
CA GLY A 23 -21.12 -24.80 6.89
C GLY A 23 -20.58 -24.62 8.30
N PHE A 24 -19.62 -25.45 8.73
CA PHE A 24 -18.98 -25.34 10.05
C PHE A 24 -17.59 -24.70 9.96
N ILE A 25 -17.27 -23.84 10.92
CA ILE A 25 -15.96 -23.21 11.08
C ILE A 25 -15.37 -23.71 12.42
N THR A 26 -14.19 -24.31 12.35
CA THR A 26 -13.42 -24.68 13.54
C THR A 26 -12.59 -23.48 13.99
N ARG A 27 -12.52 -23.28 15.31
CA ARG A 27 -11.77 -22.17 15.92
C ARG A 27 -10.83 -22.72 16.98
N GLU A 28 -9.55 -22.37 16.89
CA GLU A 28 -8.51 -22.87 17.78
C GLU A 28 -7.61 -21.73 18.26
N LYS A 29 -6.92 -21.96 19.38
CA LYS A 29 -5.90 -21.05 19.92
C LYS A 29 -4.56 -21.72 19.75
N ILE A 30 -3.87 -21.39 18.65
CA ILE A 30 -2.63 -22.06 18.23
C ILE A 30 -1.40 -21.17 18.40
N ASP A 31 -1.58 -19.85 18.54
CA ASP A 31 -0.48 -18.90 18.68
C ASP A 31 -0.06 -18.77 20.15
N ARG A 32 1.25 -18.87 20.38
CA ARG A 32 1.88 -18.75 21.69
C ARG A 32 3.12 -17.87 21.58
N ALA A 33 3.39 -17.09 22.63
CA ALA A 33 4.63 -16.36 22.77
C ALA A 33 5.35 -16.85 24.03
N LEU A 34 6.60 -17.25 23.87
CA LEU A 34 7.42 -17.80 24.95
C LEU A 34 8.55 -16.82 25.28
N ALA A 35 8.86 -16.67 26.56
CA ALA A 35 9.98 -15.86 27.03
C ALA A 35 10.76 -16.60 28.11
N ASN A 36 12.04 -16.28 28.29
CA ASN A 36 12.78 -16.75 29.46
C ASN A 36 12.54 -15.80 30.66
N TRP A 37 12.99 -16.23 31.84
CA TRP A 37 12.78 -15.47 33.07
C TRP A 37 13.52 -14.12 33.08
N GLU A 38 14.72 -14.05 32.50
CA GLU A 38 15.52 -12.81 32.42
C GLU A 38 14.77 -11.74 31.63
N TRP A 39 14.21 -12.10 30.47
CA TRP A 39 13.38 -11.22 29.67
C TRP A 39 12.10 -10.84 30.40
N ARG A 40 11.45 -11.78 31.08
CA ARG A 40 10.22 -11.50 31.85
C ARG A 40 10.46 -10.52 33.00
N ALA A 41 11.64 -10.57 33.64
CA ALA A 41 12.02 -9.62 34.68
C ALA A 41 12.15 -8.19 34.12
N LEU A 42 12.73 -8.03 32.93
CA LEU A 42 12.85 -6.73 32.25
C LEU A 42 11.50 -6.21 31.74
N TYR A 43 10.64 -7.09 31.21
CA TYR A 43 9.39 -6.75 30.53
C TYR A 43 8.16 -7.38 31.20
N HIS A 44 8.02 -7.15 32.50
CA HIS A 44 6.95 -7.75 33.32
C HIS A 44 5.52 -7.37 32.89
N HIS A 45 5.34 -6.27 32.16
CA HIS A 45 4.03 -5.87 31.62
C HIS A 45 3.76 -6.34 30.20
N ALA A 46 4.73 -6.95 29.52
CA ALA A 46 4.51 -7.46 28.16
C ALA A 46 3.45 -8.57 28.17
N SER A 47 2.59 -8.56 27.16
CA SER A 47 1.56 -9.59 26.96
C SER A 47 1.30 -9.78 25.47
N LEU A 48 0.89 -10.98 25.10
CA LEU A 48 0.42 -11.26 23.76
C LEU A 48 -1.06 -10.87 23.69
N ILE A 49 -1.48 -10.15 22.65
CA ILE A 49 -2.89 -9.74 22.49
C ILE A 49 -3.41 -10.25 21.16
N ALA A 50 -4.43 -11.12 21.19
CA ALA A 50 -5.16 -11.51 19.99
C ALA A 50 -6.18 -10.42 19.65
N LEU A 51 -5.93 -9.72 18.54
CA LEU A 51 -6.82 -8.67 18.05
C LEU A 51 -7.91 -9.25 17.13
N PRO A 52 -9.14 -8.72 17.18
CA PRO A 52 -10.18 -9.16 16.26
C PRO A 52 -9.76 -8.92 14.81
N ALA A 53 -9.94 -9.92 13.94
CA ALA A 53 -9.64 -9.82 12.51
C ALA A 53 -10.32 -8.59 11.87
N ILE A 54 -11.55 -8.29 12.30
CA ILE A 54 -12.35 -7.13 11.87
C ILE A 54 -11.60 -5.80 12.01
N ARG A 55 -10.80 -5.65 13.08
CA ARG A 55 -10.06 -4.41 13.36
C ARG A 55 -8.94 -4.17 12.35
N ILE A 56 -8.31 -5.25 11.87
CA ILE A 56 -7.22 -5.18 10.88
C ILE A 56 -7.81 -4.87 9.50
N THR A 57 -8.89 -5.56 9.09
CA THR A 57 -9.57 -5.28 7.81
C THR A 57 -10.02 -3.83 7.69
N ARG A 58 -10.58 -3.22 8.74
CA ARG A 58 -10.98 -1.81 8.69
C ARG A 58 -9.79 -0.87 8.52
N LYS A 59 -8.66 -1.14 9.19
CA LYS A 59 -7.44 -0.33 9.05
C LYS A 59 -6.87 -0.44 7.64
N ILE A 60 -6.88 -1.63 7.06
CA ILE A 60 -6.42 -1.85 5.68
C ILE A 60 -7.32 -1.10 4.70
N GLU A 61 -8.65 -1.17 4.86
CA GLU A 61 -9.56 -0.46 3.96
C GLU A 61 -9.41 1.06 4.08
N ASN A 62 -9.27 1.59 5.31
CA ASN A 62 -8.99 3.01 5.52
C ASN A 62 -7.67 3.42 4.85
N CYS A 63 -6.60 2.65 5.04
CA CYS A 63 -5.30 2.92 4.43
C CYS A 63 -5.40 2.92 2.90
N LYS A 64 -6.12 1.96 2.31
CA LYS A 64 -6.38 1.88 0.88
C LYS A 64 -7.11 3.13 0.37
N GLU A 65 -8.13 3.60 1.08
CA GLU A 65 -8.88 4.79 0.66
C GLU A 65 -8.06 6.08 0.83
N GLU A 66 -7.24 6.17 1.89
CA GLU A 66 -6.28 7.26 2.07
C GLU A 66 -5.23 7.29 0.96
N LEU A 67 -4.65 6.14 0.61
CA LEU A 67 -3.68 6.03 -0.49
C LEU A 67 -4.30 6.42 -1.83
N LYS A 68 -5.53 6.00 -2.09
CA LYS A 68 -6.28 6.38 -3.30
C LYS A 68 -6.54 7.89 -3.35
N ASN A 69 -6.88 8.51 -2.22
CA ASN A 69 -7.12 9.95 -2.13
C ASN A 69 -5.81 10.75 -2.23
N TRP A 70 -4.73 10.28 -1.62
CA TRP A 70 -3.40 10.85 -1.77
C TRP A 70 -2.95 10.78 -3.23
N SER A 71 -3.08 9.63 -3.88
CA SER A 71 -2.73 9.43 -5.28
C SER A 71 -3.46 10.44 -6.19
N LYS A 72 -4.79 10.58 -6.06
CA LYS A 72 -5.57 11.57 -6.81
C LYS A 72 -5.16 13.03 -6.60
N LYS A 73 -4.63 13.36 -5.41
CA LYS A 73 -4.20 14.74 -5.06
C LYS A 73 -2.78 15.02 -5.53
N THR A 74 -1.89 14.07 -5.34
CA THR A 74 -0.45 14.20 -5.62
C THR A 74 -0.19 14.12 -7.12
N PHE A 75 -0.86 13.19 -7.79
CA PHE A 75 -0.81 13.08 -9.23
C PHE A 75 -2.03 13.82 -9.78
N LYS A 76 -1.81 15.05 -10.30
CA LYS A 76 -2.76 15.63 -11.26
C LYS A 76 -3.04 14.58 -12.33
N ARG A 77 -4.24 14.58 -12.94
CA ARG A 77 -4.64 13.63 -13.99
C ARG A 77 -3.63 13.59 -15.14
N ALA A 78 -2.55 12.85 -14.95
CA ALA A 78 -1.44 12.74 -15.87
C ALA A 78 -1.94 12.14 -17.18
N ASP A 79 -2.96 11.27 -17.11
CA ASP A 79 -3.75 10.78 -18.23
C ASP A 79 -4.30 11.93 -19.10
N LYS A 80 -4.92 12.96 -18.50
CA LYS A 80 -5.45 14.11 -19.23
C LYS A 80 -4.34 15.01 -19.76
N GLU A 81 -3.30 15.26 -18.97
CA GLU A 81 -2.20 16.13 -19.37
C GLU A 81 -1.39 15.52 -20.53
N ILE A 82 -1.13 14.20 -20.46
CA ILE A 82 -0.55 13.43 -21.57
C ILE A 82 -1.43 13.49 -22.82
N TYR A 83 -2.75 13.37 -22.66
CA TYR A 83 -3.68 13.46 -23.80
C TYR A 83 -3.60 14.84 -24.47
N THR A 84 -3.67 15.93 -23.70
CA THR A 84 -3.60 17.30 -24.23
C THR A 84 -2.27 17.56 -24.92
N LEU A 85 -1.15 17.17 -24.29
CA LEU A 85 0.19 17.33 -24.86
C LEU A 85 0.37 16.53 -26.17
N LYS A 86 -0.20 15.31 -26.25
CA LYS A 86 -0.19 14.52 -27.49
C LYS A 86 -1.01 15.16 -28.61
N ASP A 87 -2.15 15.74 -28.29
CA ASP A 87 -3.01 16.43 -29.26
C ASP A 87 -2.35 17.71 -29.79
N GLU A 88 -1.71 18.50 -28.93
CA GLU A 88 -0.94 19.69 -29.32
C GLU A 88 0.28 19.32 -30.18
N LEU A 89 1.02 18.27 -29.80
CA LEU A 89 2.15 17.78 -30.58
C LEU A 89 1.73 17.40 -32.00
N LYS A 90 0.59 16.70 -32.14
CA LYS A 90 0.05 16.31 -33.45
C LYS A 90 -0.29 17.52 -34.30
N LYS A 91 -0.99 18.51 -33.73
CA LYS A 91 -1.35 19.76 -34.41
C LYS A 91 -0.11 20.55 -34.89
N LEU A 92 0.96 20.58 -34.10
CA LEU A 92 2.20 21.25 -34.46
C LEU A 92 3.00 20.51 -35.53
N GLN A 93 2.97 19.17 -35.53
CA GLN A 93 3.62 18.34 -36.55
C GLN A 93 2.92 18.43 -37.92
N ASP A 94 1.60 18.59 -37.93
CA ASP A 94 0.82 18.74 -39.17
C ASP A 94 0.99 20.13 -39.82
N LEU A 95 1.43 21.15 -39.06
CA LEU A 95 1.72 22.50 -39.53
C LEU A 95 3.22 22.67 -39.78
N ASN A 96 3.70 22.19 -40.93
CA ASN A 96 5.09 22.34 -41.37
C ASN A 96 5.52 23.84 -41.33
N LEU A 97 6.31 24.30 -40.34
CA LEU A 97 7.19 25.51 -40.36
C LEU A 97 7.77 25.98 -38.98
N ALA A 98 8.96 26.61 -39.06
CA ALA A 98 9.71 27.52 -38.16
C ALA A 98 10.36 27.02 -36.85
N GLN A 99 11.61 27.47 -36.62
CA GLN A 99 12.53 27.10 -35.52
C GLN A 99 11.92 27.22 -34.10
N GLU A 100 11.13 28.25 -33.82
CA GLU A 100 10.42 28.41 -32.52
C GLU A 100 9.42 27.28 -32.24
N LYS A 101 8.73 26.77 -33.27
CA LYS A 101 7.83 25.61 -33.11
C LYS A 101 8.63 24.33 -32.89
N GLN A 102 9.86 24.24 -33.39
CA GLN A 102 10.77 23.12 -33.15
C GLN A 102 11.18 23.03 -31.67
N GLU A 103 11.49 24.17 -31.05
CA GLU A 103 11.82 24.27 -29.62
C GLU A 103 10.61 23.90 -28.75
N MET A 104 9.42 24.35 -29.14
CA MET A 104 8.18 24.00 -28.44
C MET A 104 7.84 22.50 -28.55
N ILE A 105 8.05 21.90 -29.73
CA ILE A 105 7.92 20.45 -29.94
C ILE A 105 8.90 19.69 -29.03
N GLN A 106 10.14 20.17 -28.90
CA GLN A 106 11.14 19.53 -28.05
C GLN A 106 10.76 19.60 -26.57
N LEU A 107 10.29 20.76 -26.09
CA LEU A 107 9.80 20.94 -24.73
C LEU A 107 8.61 20.01 -24.41
N LEU A 108 7.66 19.87 -25.35
CA LEU A 108 6.54 18.95 -25.19
C LEU A 108 7.00 17.49 -25.07
N LYS A 109 7.98 17.07 -25.88
CA LYS A 109 8.54 15.71 -25.80
C LYS A 109 9.22 15.44 -24.45
N GLU A 110 9.96 16.40 -23.92
CA GLU A 110 10.62 16.29 -22.63
C GLU A 110 9.61 16.20 -21.48
N ASN A 111 8.56 17.03 -21.51
CA ASN A 111 7.48 16.95 -20.53
C ASN A 111 6.76 15.60 -20.56
N ILE A 112 6.48 15.05 -21.76
CA ILE A 112 5.90 13.71 -21.91
C ILE A 112 6.83 12.64 -21.31
N ALA A 113 8.14 12.72 -21.58
CA ALA A 113 9.11 11.76 -21.05
C ALA A 113 9.20 11.79 -19.51
N VAL A 114 9.16 12.99 -18.91
CA VAL A 114 9.14 13.16 -17.45
C VAL A 114 7.88 12.53 -16.84
N LEU A 115 6.71 12.77 -17.42
CA LEU A 115 5.45 12.19 -16.97
C LEU A 115 5.43 10.67 -17.09
N TRP A 116 5.96 10.12 -18.18
CA TRP A 116 6.08 8.67 -18.37
C TRP A 116 7.00 8.01 -17.33
N LYS A 117 8.14 8.65 -17.03
CA LYS A 117 9.07 8.16 -15.99
C LYS A 117 8.44 8.21 -14.59
N GLN A 118 7.58 9.17 -14.32
CA GLN A 118 6.80 9.20 -13.08
C GLN A 118 5.78 8.06 -13.05
N GLU A 119 5.04 7.83 -14.13
CA GLU A 119 4.09 6.71 -14.23
C GLU A 119 4.77 5.36 -14.02
N GLU A 120 5.89 5.07 -14.70
CA GLU A 120 6.64 3.82 -14.51
C GLU A 120 7.16 3.67 -13.07
N LYS A 121 7.63 4.76 -12.45
CA LYS A 121 8.14 4.73 -11.06
C LYS A 121 7.06 4.42 -10.03
N TYR A 122 5.83 4.89 -10.25
CA TYR A 122 4.75 4.78 -9.26
C TYR A 122 3.71 3.69 -9.57
N TRP A 123 3.58 3.27 -10.84
CA TRP A 123 2.56 2.35 -11.33
C TRP A 123 3.07 1.22 -12.25
N GLY A 124 4.37 1.23 -12.61
CA GLY A 124 5.02 0.17 -13.41
C GLY A 124 5.44 -1.06 -12.61
#